data_AF-D5SWH8-F1
#
_entry.id   AF-D5SWH8-F1
#
_cell.length_a   1.000
_cell.length_b   1.000
_cell.length_c   1.000
_cell.angle_alpha   90.00
_cell.angle_beta   90.00
_cell.angle_gamma   90.00
#
_symmetry.space_group_name_H-M   'P 1'
#
loop_
_entity.id
_entity.type
_entity.pdbx_description
1 polymer ?
#
loop_
_entity_poly.entity_id
_entity_poly.type
_entity_poly.pdbx_seq_one_letter_code
_entity_poly.pdbx_strand_id
1 'polypeptide(L)'
;MARRIIHPFGMSIPGNRVFSLLLVLVILWVMYDTIRQPLRWRWLEKDNLPATAEVVGPGDVEEKEQVVPAPNDQDEAEVAEFHRLEELLKDKLELRPREMPLYWRLVAWANSQTFDELWTRSKKVTFSQLWEQPDKFRTQPLRMRVHVRRVLEFDAPENPQGIKKVYEAWGITDDSQSYPYVIVFTQKPAGLPIGPEVWADIDFAGYFLKIMAYKTYDVKRGAPLLIGRIKLAPIEKVRRKMAEEAQDPTIYWIYGFGFAITIGLGFMMVRRALAPASRKVATKPQYFSSPDETTDAPRLTFGSNLENFASPAAEPAPLPVVPDFQIETEPQVEKDPPPPPSGA
;
A
#
# COMPACT_ATOMS: atom_id res chain seq x y z
N MET A 1 -9.77 65.07 37.65
CA MET A 1 -9.16 63.75 37.38
C MET A 1 -10.16 62.89 36.61
N ALA A 2 -10.05 62.82 35.28
CA ALA A 2 -10.95 62.02 34.43
C ALA A 2 -10.32 60.65 34.14
N ARG A 3 -10.99 59.57 34.54
CA ARG A 3 -10.55 58.19 34.26
C ARG A 3 -10.82 57.86 32.78
N ARG A 4 -9.74 57.69 32.01
CA ARG A 4 -9.80 57.13 30.65
C ARG A 4 -10.12 55.65 30.74
N ILE A 5 -11.32 55.26 30.29
CA ILE A 5 -11.69 53.85 30.12
C ILE A 5 -11.03 53.39 28.83
N ILE A 6 -10.03 52.52 28.95
CA ILE A 6 -9.35 51.86 27.83
C ILE A 6 -10.24 50.69 27.43
N HIS A 7 -10.88 50.76 26.26
CA HIS A 7 -11.57 49.60 25.71
C HIS A 7 -10.53 48.59 25.19
N PRO A 8 -10.59 47.32 25.61
CA PRO A 8 -9.66 46.30 25.14
C PRO A 8 -9.89 46.02 23.64
N PHE A 9 -8.81 46.00 22.88
CA PHE A 9 -8.76 45.60 21.48
C PHE A 9 -9.17 44.13 21.31
N GLY A 10 -10.47 43.88 21.26
CA GLY A 10 -11.06 42.63 20.79
C GLY A 10 -11.56 42.80 19.36
N MET A 11 -10.65 42.79 18.37
CA MET A 11 -11.05 42.60 16.98
C MET A 11 -11.60 41.17 16.85
N SER A 12 -12.90 41.02 17.11
CA SER A 12 -13.62 39.80 16.76
C SER A 12 -13.40 39.54 15.28
N ILE A 13 -12.83 38.39 14.95
CA ILE A 13 -12.70 37.94 13.57
C ILE A 13 -14.14 37.92 13.03
N PRO A 14 -14.45 38.68 11.97
CA PRO A 14 -15.80 38.73 11.44
C PRO A 14 -16.21 37.30 11.06
N GLY A 15 -17.42 36.88 11.47
CA GLY A 15 -17.86 35.48 11.37
C GLY A 15 -17.68 34.86 9.98
N ASN A 16 -17.75 35.68 8.94
CA ASN A 16 -17.53 35.28 7.55
C ASN A 16 -16.12 34.73 7.29
N ARG A 17 -15.08 35.21 8.00
CA ARG A 17 -13.70 34.72 7.86
C ARG A 17 -13.50 33.36 8.53
N VAL A 18 -14.16 33.12 9.67
CA VAL A 18 -14.14 31.81 10.34
C VAL A 18 -14.76 30.76 9.42
N PHE A 19 -15.88 31.09 8.77
CA PHE A 19 -16.53 30.18 7.83
C PHE A 19 -15.64 29.89 6.60
N SER A 20 -14.98 30.91 6.04
CA SER A 20 -14.04 30.72 4.92
C SER A 20 -12.87 29.81 5.29
N LEU A 21 -12.33 29.93 6.50
CA LEU A 21 -11.24 29.07 6.99
C LEU A 21 -11.69 27.61 7.15
N LEU A 22 -12.90 27.39 7.68
CA LEU A 22 -13.46 26.05 7.82
C LEU A 22 -13.72 25.40 6.46
N LEU A 23 -14.23 26.16 5.48
CA LEU A 23 -14.44 25.67 4.13
C LEU A 23 -13.13 25.19 3.47
N VAL A 24 -12.05 25.98 3.60
CA VAL A 24 -10.73 25.61 3.06
C VAL A 24 -10.20 24.34 3.73
N LEU A 25 -10.39 24.18 5.04
CA LEU A 25 -10.01 22.96 5.76
C LEU A 25 -10.78 21.72 5.27
N VAL A 26 -12.08 21.86 5.01
CA VAL A 26 -12.89 20.76 4.45
C VAL A 26 -12.42 20.40 3.05
N ILE A 27 -12.14 21.39 2.19
CA ILE A 27 -11.61 21.15 0.84
C ILE A 27 -10.26 20.44 0.90
N LEU A 28 -9.35 20.90 1.77
CA LEU A 28 -8.04 20.27 1.97
C LEU A 28 -8.17 18.83 2.47
N TRP A 29 -9.10 18.58 3.39
CA TRP A 29 -9.36 17.23 3.88
C TRP A 29 -9.89 16.30 2.79
N VAL A 30 -10.84 16.77 1.97
CA VAL A 30 -11.35 15.99 0.82
C VAL A 30 -10.26 15.76 -0.23
N MET A 31 -9.42 16.75 -0.52
CA MET A 31 -8.27 16.59 -1.40
C MET A 31 -7.29 15.56 -0.85
N TYR A 32 -6.95 15.64 0.43
CA TYR A 32 -6.04 14.71 1.09
C TYR A 32 -6.58 13.28 1.04
N ASP A 33 -7.86 13.08 1.37
CA ASP A 33 -8.51 11.77 1.31
C ASP A 33 -8.56 11.23 -0.13
N THR A 34 -8.83 12.10 -1.12
CA THR A 34 -8.83 11.75 -2.55
C THR A 34 -7.43 11.34 -3.03
N ILE A 35 -6.38 12.02 -2.58
CA ILE A 35 -4.98 11.68 -2.90
C ILE A 35 -4.57 10.36 -2.22
N ARG A 36 -5.06 10.09 -1.00
CA ARG A 36 -4.72 8.88 -0.24
C ARG A 36 -5.34 7.59 -0.77
N GLN A 37 -6.34 7.67 -1.63
CA GLN A 37 -7.00 6.51 -2.24
C GLN A 37 -6.34 6.17 -3.59
N PRO A 38 -5.38 5.22 -3.65
CA PRO A 38 -4.66 4.88 -4.88
C PRO A 38 -5.59 4.41 -6.01
N LEU A 39 -6.76 3.89 -5.66
CA LEU A 39 -7.79 3.46 -6.61
C LEU A 39 -8.35 4.62 -7.47
N ARG A 40 -8.32 5.87 -7.01
CA ARG A 40 -8.85 7.03 -7.76
C ARG A 40 -7.94 7.53 -8.89
N TRP A 41 -6.69 7.09 -8.91
CA TRP A 41 -5.67 7.53 -9.87
C TRP A 41 -5.52 6.57 -11.06
N ARG A 42 -6.28 5.46 -11.09
CA ARG A 42 -6.19 4.43 -12.15
C ARG A 42 -6.56 4.92 -13.55
N TRP A 43 -7.24 6.07 -13.67
CA TRP A 43 -7.51 6.64 -14.98
C TRP A 43 -6.30 7.36 -15.59
N LEU A 44 -5.31 7.78 -14.78
CA LEU A 44 -4.02 8.29 -15.30
C LEU A 44 -3.12 7.18 -15.84
N GLU A 45 -3.31 5.92 -15.43
CA GLU A 45 -2.56 4.77 -15.96
C GLU A 45 -3.01 4.33 -17.35
N LYS A 46 -4.21 4.74 -17.81
CA LYS A 46 -4.77 4.27 -19.08
C LYS A 46 -3.94 4.66 -20.29
N ASP A 47 -3.09 5.69 -20.21
CA ASP A 47 -2.27 6.16 -21.32
C ASP A 47 -0.89 5.49 -21.41
N ASN A 48 -0.47 4.72 -20.37
CA ASN A 48 0.86 4.07 -20.31
C ASN A 48 0.81 2.54 -20.25
N LEU A 49 -0.37 1.93 -20.32
CA LEU A 49 -0.46 0.48 -20.51
C LEU A 49 -0.19 0.19 -21.99
N PRO A 50 0.86 -0.57 -22.36
CA PRO A 50 0.99 -1.04 -23.73
C PRO A 50 -0.32 -1.74 -24.10
N ALA A 51 -0.89 -1.31 -25.23
CA ALA A 51 -2.08 -1.89 -25.83
C ALA A 51 -1.82 -3.34 -26.27
N THR A 52 -1.65 -4.26 -25.33
CA THR A 52 -1.61 -5.71 -25.57
C THR A 52 -1.85 -6.46 -24.25
N ALA A 53 -3.07 -6.37 -23.76
CA ALA A 53 -3.71 -7.51 -23.12
C ALA A 53 -5.13 -7.53 -23.67
N GLU A 54 -5.24 -7.95 -24.94
CA GLU A 54 -6.49 -8.57 -25.37
C GLU A 54 -6.81 -9.63 -24.33
N VAL A 55 -7.85 -9.37 -23.55
CA VAL A 55 -8.46 -10.35 -22.68
C VAL A 55 -9.03 -11.41 -23.62
N VAL A 56 -8.20 -12.40 -23.92
CA VAL A 56 -8.64 -13.67 -24.48
C VAL A 56 -9.80 -14.10 -23.60
N GLY A 57 -10.97 -14.30 -24.21
CA GLY A 57 -12.16 -14.76 -23.51
C GLY A 57 -11.90 -16.09 -22.79
N PRO A 58 -12.91 -16.63 -22.08
CA PRO A 58 -12.82 -17.96 -21.49
C PRO A 58 -12.90 -18.99 -22.62
N GLY A 59 -11.86 -19.05 -23.44
CA GLY A 59 -11.56 -20.16 -24.32
C GLY A 59 -10.56 -21.00 -23.57
N ASP A 60 -10.95 -22.24 -23.32
CA ASP A 60 -10.15 -23.33 -22.78
C ASP A 60 -8.87 -23.55 -23.60
N VAL A 61 -7.89 -22.67 -23.43
CA VAL A 61 -6.50 -23.03 -23.68
C VAL A 61 -6.10 -23.81 -22.46
N GLU A 62 -6.48 -25.09 -22.42
CA GLU A 62 -5.81 -26.09 -21.60
C GLU A 62 -4.33 -26.07 -22.04
N GLU A 63 -3.54 -25.18 -21.44
CA GLU A 63 -2.08 -25.28 -21.48
C GLU A 63 -1.77 -26.67 -20.95
N LYS A 64 -1.31 -27.55 -21.86
CA LYS A 64 -1.01 -28.94 -21.55
C LYS A 64 0.02 -28.96 -20.42
N GLU A 65 -0.46 -29.22 -19.20
CA GLU A 65 0.39 -29.32 -18.02
C GLU A 65 1.44 -30.38 -18.29
N GLN A 66 2.71 -29.99 -18.27
CA GLN A 66 3.80 -30.95 -18.46
C GLN A 66 3.96 -31.69 -17.14
N VAL A 67 3.53 -32.94 -17.09
CA VAL A 67 3.71 -33.84 -15.96
C VAL A 67 4.92 -34.71 -16.26
N VAL A 68 5.94 -34.62 -15.41
CA VAL A 68 7.14 -35.45 -15.53
C VAL A 68 6.96 -36.64 -14.59
N PRO A 69 6.77 -37.87 -15.10
CA PRO A 69 6.58 -39.04 -14.23
C PRO A 69 7.84 -39.22 -13.37
N ALA A 70 7.68 -39.03 -12.07
CA ALA A 70 8.75 -39.17 -11.07
C ALA A 70 8.14 -39.63 -9.73
N PRO A 71 8.95 -40.25 -8.85
CA PRO A 71 8.54 -40.55 -7.48
C PRO A 71 8.05 -39.28 -6.76
N ASN A 72 7.01 -39.42 -5.95
CA ASN A 72 6.32 -38.29 -5.31
C ASN A 72 5.95 -38.60 -3.85
N ASP A 73 5.18 -37.72 -3.21
CA ASP A 73 4.77 -37.86 -1.81
C ASP A 73 3.86 -39.07 -1.52
N GLN A 74 3.39 -39.79 -2.54
CA GLN A 74 2.66 -41.05 -2.38
C GLN A 74 3.58 -42.25 -2.22
N ASP A 75 4.87 -42.12 -2.51
CA ASP A 75 5.86 -43.16 -2.27
C ASP A 75 6.42 -43.03 -0.84
N GLU A 76 6.15 -44.03 -0.01
CA GLU A 76 6.60 -44.06 1.39
C GLU A 76 8.13 -43.98 1.51
N ALA A 77 8.88 -44.52 0.53
CA ALA A 77 10.34 -44.46 0.54
C ALA A 77 10.83 -43.01 0.32
N GLU A 78 10.20 -42.28 -0.59
CA GLU A 78 10.52 -40.87 -0.85
C GLU A 78 10.23 -39.98 0.35
N VAL A 79 9.10 -40.21 1.02
CA VAL A 79 8.72 -39.50 2.25
C VAL A 79 9.68 -39.82 3.39
N ALA A 80 10.07 -41.09 3.56
CA ALA A 80 11.04 -41.49 4.58
C ALA A 80 12.41 -40.84 4.35
N GLU A 81 12.90 -40.78 3.11
CA GLU A 81 14.14 -40.08 2.76
C GLU A 81 14.03 -38.56 2.99
N PHE A 82 12.86 -37.96 2.71
CA PHE A 82 12.61 -36.54 3.02
C PHE A 82 12.79 -36.28 4.53
N HIS A 83 12.19 -37.12 5.39
CA HIS A 83 12.31 -36.96 6.85
C HIS A 83 13.74 -37.13 7.37
N ARG A 84 14.58 -37.97 6.73
CA ARG A 84 16.00 -38.05 7.08
C ARG A 84 16.74 -36.74 6.80
N LEU A 85 16.38 -36.06 5.73
CA LEU A 85 17.00 -34.80 5.32
C LEU A 85 16.39 -33.58 6.03
N GLU A 86 15.21 -33.71 6.63
CA GLU A 86 14.48 -32.63 7.30
C GLU A 86 15.31 -31.92 8.37
N GLU A 87 16.24 -32.62 9.03
CA GLU A 87 17.16 -32.04 10.02
C GLU A 87 17.98 -30.86 9.47
N LEU A 88 18.24 -30.85 8.15
CA LEU A 88 18.98 -29.79 7.46
C LEU A 88 18.20 -28.47 7.43
N LEU A 89 16.86 -28.54 7.42
CA LEU A 89 15.97 -27.39 7.41
C LEU A 89 16.06 -26.66 8.74
N LYS A 90 16.26 -25.34 8.66
CA LYS A 90 16.11 -24.45 9.81
C LYS A 90 15.20 -23.31 9.44
N ASP A 91 14.04 -23.24 10.09
CA ASP A 91 13.11 -22.12 9.92
C ASP A 91 13.72 -20.80 10.38
N LYS A 92 13.16 -19.70 9.86
CA LYS A 92 13.56 -18.31 10.16
C LYS A 92 15.02 -18.01 9.82
N LEU A 93 15.62 -18.84 8.96
CA LEU A 93 16.87 -18.56 8.26
C LEU A 93 16.59 -18.43 6.78
N GLU A 94 17.48 -17.71 6.10
CA GLU A 94 17.50 -17.65 4.63
C GLU A 94 17.62 -19.05 4.05
N LEU A 95 17.18 -19.21 2.81
CA LEU A 95 17.28 -20.48 2.11
C LEU A 95 18.76 -20.76 1.80
N ARG A 96 19.28 -21.86 2.35
CA ARG A 96 20.73 -22.18 2.24
C ARG A 96 20.99 -23.23 1.16
N PRO A 97 22.20 -23.25 0.57
CA PRO A 97 22.58 -24.28 -0.40
C PRO A 97 22.38 -25.71 0.09
N ARG A 98 22.63 -25.98 1.38
CA ARG A 98 22.43 -27.30 1.99
C ARG A 98 20.96 -27.77 2.04
N GLU A 99 20.01 -26.86 1.87
CA GLU A 99 18.56 -27.13 1.86
C GLU A 99 18.06 -27.36 0.41
N MET A 100 18.91 -27.13 -0.60
CA MET A 100 18.57 -27.31 -2.02
C MET A 100 18.13 -28.73 -2.40
N PRO A 101 18.70 -29.82 -1.85
CA PRO A 101 18.22 -31.16 -2.16
C PRO A 101 16.74 -31.36 -1.82
N LEU A 102 16.28 -30.82 -0.69
CA LEU A 102 14.87 -30.86 -0.27
C LEU A 102 14.01 -29.95 -1.13
N TYR A 103 14.50 -28.75 -1.45
CA TYR A 103 13.83 -27.83 -2.36
C TYR A 103 13.54 -28.48 -3.71
N TRP A 104 14.57 -29.04 -4.36
CA TRP A 104 14.42 -29.68 -5.68
C TRP A 104 13.60 -30.96 -5.62
N ARG A 105 13.60 -31.67 -4.49
CA ARG A 105 12.73 -32.82 -4.28
C ARG A 105 11.26 -32.41 -4.27
N LEU A 106 10.88 -31.36 -3.54
CA LEU A 106 9.51 -30.85 -3.55
C LEU A 106 9.10 -30.31 -4.93
N VAL A 107 10.04 -29.70 -5.67
CA VAL A 107 9.80 -29.31 -7.06
C VAL A 107 9.50 -30.53 -7.94
N ALA A 108 10.26 -31.62 -7.78
CA ALA A 108 10.02 -32.87 -8.50
C ALA A 108 8.64 -33.46 -8.16
N TRP A 109 8.29 -33.54 -6.88
CA TRP A 109 6.98 -34.04 -6.41
C TRP A 109 5.80 -33.20 -6.94
N ALA A 110 5.97 -31.88 -7.01
CA ALA A 110 4.96 -30.99 -7.58
C ALA A 110 4.83 -31.18 -9.09
N ASN A 111 5.95 -31.38 -9.80
CA ASN A 111 5.95 -31.56 -11.25
C ASN A 111 5.45 -32.95 -11.70
N SER A 112 5.50 -33.95 -10.82
CA SER A 112 5.04 -35.32 -11.12
C SER A 112 3.54 -35.53 -11.05
N GLN A 113 2.79 -34.50 -10.64
CA GLN A 113 1.34 -34.55 -10.47
C GLN A 113 0.72 -33.38 -11.22
N THR A 114 -0.52 -33.52 -11.66
CA THR A 114 -1.29 -32.39 -12.22
C THR A 114 -1.73 -31.43 -11.12
N PHE A 115 -2.09 -30.20 -11.49
CA PHE A 115 -2.67 -29.25 -10.53
C PHE A 115 -3.96 -29.81 -9.90
N ASP A 116 -4.84 -30.42 -10.69
CA ASP A 116 -6.16 -30.87 -10.23
C ASP A 116 -6.09 -32.06 -9.26
N GLU A 117 -5.11 -32.95 -9.46
CA GLU A 117 -4.79 -34.03 -8.51
C GLU A 117 -4.26 -33.48 -7.19
N LEU A 118 -3.27 -32.57 -7.25
CA LEU A 118 -2.73 -31.92 -6.06
C LEU A 118 -3.82 -31.14 -5.32
N TRP A 119 -4.64 -30.37 -6.05
CA TRP A 119 -5.72 -29.57 -5.48
C TRP A 119 -6.74 -30.44 -4.75
N THR A 120 -7.17 -31.54 -5.37
CA THR A 120 -8.14 -32.48 -4.76
C THR A 120 -7.59 -33.12 -3.49
N ARG A 121 -6.33 -33.55 -3.48
CA ARG A 121 -5.73 -34.25 -2.34
C ARG A 121 -5.24 -33.32 -1.24
N SER A 122 -5.04 -32.05 -1.58
CA SER A 122 -4.47 -31.05 -0.68
C SER A 122 -5.45 -30.54 0.38
N LYS A 123 -4.90 -30.23 1.55
CA LYS A 123 -5.65 -29.65 2.66
C LYS A 123 -5.60 -28.12 2.62
N LYS A 124 -6.72 -27.47 2.97
CA LYS A 124 -6.73 -26.03 3.23
C LYS A 124 -6.02 -25.79 4.57
N VAL A 125 -5.02 -24.90 4.56
CA VAL A 125 -4.23 -24.56 5.75
C VAL A 125 -4.23 -23.05 5.96
N THR A 126 -4.08 -22.62 7.21
CA THR A 126 -3.96 -21.19 7.57
C THR A 126 -2.51 -20.79 7.79
N PHE A 127 -2.23 -19.50 7.75
CA PHE A 127 -0.92 -18.93 8.07
C PHE A 127 -0.45 -19.34 9.47
N SER A 128 -1.31 -19.20 10.48
CA SER A 128 -0.97 -19.53 11.87
C SER A 128 -0.55 -20.99 12.04
N GLN A 129 -1.21 -21.92 11.34
CA GLN A 129 -0.86 -23.33 11.38
C GLN A 129 0.54 -23.60 10.83
N LEU A 130 0.89 -23.01 9.68
CA LEU A 130 2.22 -23.14 9.09
C LEU A 130 3.29 -22.45 9.94
N TRP A 131 2.92 -21.38 10.64
CA TRP A 131 3.84 -20.63 11.47
C TRP A 131 4.17 -21.33 12.80
N GLU A 132 3.16 -21.91 13.43
CA GLU A 132 3.29 -22.55 14.76
C GLU A 132 3.71 -24.02 14.69
N GLN A 133 3.29 -24.74 13.64
CA GLN A 133 3.51 -26.19 13.50
C GLN A 133 4.13 -26.55 12.15
N PRO A 134 5.27 -25.94 11.77
CA PRO A 134 5.83 -26.11 10.44
C PRO A 134 6.17 -27.57 10.11
N ASP A 135 6.69 -28.32 11.08
CA ASP A 135 7.06 -29.74 10.96
C ASP A 135 5.90 -30.63 10.51
N LYS A 136 4.65 -30.30 10.92
CA LYS A 136 3.48 -31.09 10.59
C LYS A 136 3.10 -31.01 9.11
N PHE A 137 3.49 -29.94 8.41
CA PHE A 137 3.01 -29.65 7.05
C PHE A 137 4.06 -29.87 5.97
N ARG A 138 5.34 -30.07 6.32
CA ARG A 138 6.35 -30.54 5.37
C ARG A 138 6.00 -31.96 4.97
N THR A 139 5.90 -32.26 3.67
CA THR A 139 5.36 -33.50 3.04
C THR A 139 3.85 -33.57 2.78
N GLN A 140 3.01 -32.70 3.36
CA GLN A 140 1.58 -32.73 3.06
C GLN A 140 1.22 -31.75 1.95
N PRO A 141 0.50 -32.18 0.90
CA PRO A 141 0.00 -31.25 -0.09
C PRO A 141 -1.03 -30.31 0.57
N LEU A 142 -0.89 -29.02 0.30
CA LEU A 142 -1.71 -27.95 0.82
C LEU A 142 -2.21 -27.06 -0.32
N ARG A 143 -3.37 -26.43 -0.10
CA ARG A 143 -3.97 -25.47 -1.04
C ARG A 143 -4.41 -24.19 -0.37
N MET A 144 -4.31 -23.11 -1.13
CA MET A 144 -4.77 -21.79 -0.72
C MET A 144 -5.00 -20.89 -1.93
N ARG A 145 -5.80 -19.84 -1.74
CA ARG A 145 -5.95 -18.74 -2.68
C ARG A 145 -5.06 -17.59 -2.23
N VAL A 146 -4.29 -17.02 -3.14
CA VAL A 146 -3.26 -16.03 -2.84
C VAL A 146 -3.43 -14.80 -3.72
N HIS A 147 -3.44 -13.64 -3.09
CA HIS A 147 -3.40 -12.33 -3.73
C HIS A 147 -1.95 -11.95 -4.01
N VAL A 148 -1.51 -12.24 -5.23
CA VAL A 148 -0.13 -11.97 -5.68
C VAL A 148 0.09 -10.48 -5.81
N ARG A 149 1.25 -10.04 -5.31
CA ARG A 149 1.74 -8.65 -5.32
C ARG A 149 3.02 -8.48 -6.12
N ARG A 150 3.76 -9.56 -6.34
CA ARG A 150 5.03 -9.57 -7.07
C ARG A 150 5.28 -10.95 -7.65
N VAL A 151 5.80 -11.00 -8.87
CA VAL A 151 6.26 -12.22 -9.53
C VAL A 151 7.65 -11.96 -10.09
N LEU A 152 8.59 -12.84 -9.79
CA LEU A 152 9.96 -12.80 -10.29
C LEU A 152 10.24 -14.05 -11.11
N GLU A 153 11.13 -13.90 -12.09
CA GLU A 153 11.67 -14.98 -12.89
C GLU A 153 13.16 -15.10 -12.58
N PHE A 154 13.63 -16.33 -12.36
CA PHE A 154 15.02 -16.64 -12.12
C PHE A 154 15.49 -17.80 -12.98
N ASP A 155 16.74 -17.74 -13.43
CA ASP A 155 17.42 -18.89 -13.99
C ASP A 155 17.76 -19.86 -12.85
N ALA A 156 17.34 -21.11 -13.02
CA ALA A 156 17.61 -22.16 -12.06
C ALA A 156 19.07 -22.60 -12.16
N PRO A 157 19.78 -22.81 -11.03
CA PRO A 157 21.07 -23.48 -11.05
C PRO A 157 20.91 -24.91 -11.58
N GLU A 158 22.04 -25.53 -11.95
CA GLU A 158 22.05 -26.94 -12.35
C GLU A 158 21.37 -27.80 -11.28
N ASN A 159 20.35 -28.54 -11.68
CA ASN A 159 19.50 -29.31 -10.79
C ASN A 159 19.17 -30.68 -11.40
N PRO A 160 18.86 -31.68 -10.56
CA PRO A 160 18.57 -33.04 -11.04
C PRO A 160 17.39 -33.15 -12.01
N GLN A 161 16.52 -32.14 -12.04
CA GLN A 161 15.31 -32.13 -12.87
C GLN A 161 15.51 -31.42 -14.21
N GLY A 162 16.70 -30.88 -14.50
CA GLY A 162 16.99 -30.15 -15.73
C GLY A 162 16.14 -28.87 -15.91
N ILE A 163 15.57 -28.35 -14.82
CA ILE A 163 14.73 -27.14 -14.85
C ILE A 163 15.62 -25.95 -15.14
N LYS A 164 15.25 -25.14 -16.13
CA LYS A 164 16.04 -23.96 -16.52
C LYS A 164 15.54 -22.67 -15.87
N LYS A 165 14.24 -22.58 -15.62
CA LYS A 165 13.59 -21.39 -15.07
C LYS A 165 12.71 -21.75 -13.89
N VAL A 166 12.75 -20.92 -12.87
CA VAL A 166 11.84 -20.95 -11.73
C VAL A 166 11.21 -19.58 -11.57
N TYR A 167 9.96 -19.57 -11.14
CA TYR A 167 9.20 -18.37 -10.88
C TYR A 167 8.91 -18.27 -9.39
N GLU A 168 8.98 -17.07 -8.86
CA GLU A 168 8.72 -16.78 -7.45
C GLU A 168 7.62 -15.74 -7.34
N ALA A 169 6.45 -16.13 -6.85
CA ALA A 169 5.34 -15.24 -6.55
C ALA A 169 5.31 -14.90 -5.05
N TRP A 170 5.20 -13.62 -4.75
CA TRP A 170 4.95 -13.11 -3.41
C TRP A 170 3.52 -12.63 -3.33
N GLY A 171 2.80 -13.06 -2.31
CA GLY A 171 1.42 -12.67 -2.12
C GLY A 171 0.92 -12.90 -0.70
N ILE A 172 -0.30 -12.44 -0.44
CA ILE A 172 -0.95 -12.58 0.85
C ILE A 172 -2.24 -13.38 0.69
N THR A 173 -2.67 -14.02 1.76
CA THR A 173 -3.98 -14.66 1.86
C THR A 173 -4.89 -13.76 2.70
N ASP A 174 -6.20 -14.04 2.70
CA ASP A 174 -7.13 -13.31 3.56
C ASP A 174 -6.77 -13.42 5.06
N ASP A 175 -6.20 -14.55 5.50
CA ASP A 175 -5.85 -14.80 6.89
C ASP A 175 -4.42 -14.36 7.28
N SER A 176 -3.49 -14.23 6.31
CA SER A 176 -2.10 -13.85 6.61
C SER A 176 -1.88 -12.35 6.81
N GLN A 177 -2.90 -11.51 6.58
CA GLN A 177 -2.83 -10.06 6.73
C GLN A 177 -1.64 -9.46 5.94
N SER A 178 -0.66 -8.85 6.63
CA SER A 178 0.53 -8.24 6.04
C SER A 178 1.73 -9.18 5.91
N TYR A 179 1.57 -10.47 6.25
CA TYR A 179 2.62 -11.47 6.14
C TYR A 179 2.53 -12.19 4.79
N PRO A 180 3.56 -12.10 3.93
CA PRO A 180 3.53 -12.73 2.63
C PRO A 180 3.86 -14.22 2.71
N TYR A 181 3.38 -14.94 1.70
CA TYR A 181 3.89 -16.22 1.26
C TYR A 181 4.87 -16.02 0.12
N VAL A 182 5.86 -16.91 0.03
CA VAL A 182 6.74 -17.03 -1.12
C VAL A 182 6.39 -18.34 -1.82
N ILE A 183 5.99 -18.27 -3.08
CA ILE A 183 5.49 -19.42 -3.84
C ILE A 183 6.42 -19.63 -5.02
N VAL A 184 7.03 -20.80 -5.07
CA VAL A 184 7.90 -21.23 -6.16
C VAL A 184 7.14 -22.20 -7.05
N PHE A 185 7.20 -21.93 -8.35
CA PHE A 185 6.62 -22.79 -9.38
C PHE A 185 7.47 -22.77 -10.65
N THR A 186 7.36 -23.83 -11.45
CA THR A 186 8.18 -24.06 -12.65
C THR A 186 7.42 -23.73 -13.94
N GLN A 187 6.10 -23.87 -13.91
CA GLN A 187 5.21 -23.62 -15.06
C GLN A 187 4.38 -22.38 -14.78
N LYS A 188 4.69 -21.30 -15.49
CA LYS A 188 3.94 -20.05 -15.37
C LYS A 188 2.67 -20.12 -16.20
N PRO A 189 1.48 -19.91 -15.62
CA PRO A 189 0.25 -19.90 -16.39
C PRO A 189 0.23 -18.71 -17.38
N ALA A 190 -0.41 -18.92 -18.54
CA ALA A 190 -0.75 -17.84 -19.46
C ALA A 190 -1.47 -16.70 -18.72
N GLY A 191 -1.09 -15.45 -19.01
CA GLY A 191 -1.74 -14.27 -18.43
C GLY A 191 -1.24 -13.84 -17.05
N LEU A 192 -0.41 -14.63 -16.35
CA LEU A 192 0.24 -14.15 -15.11
C LEU A 192 1.39 -13.19 -15.46
N PRO A 193 1.33 -11.91 -15.03
CA PRO A 193 2.34 -10.93 -15.37
C PRO A 193 3.64 -11.10 -14.58
N ILE A 194 4.72 -10.78 -15.30
CA ILE A 194 6.10 -10.50 -14.90
C ILE A 194 6.33 -9.21 -14.09
N GLY A 195 6.67 -9.18 -12.79
CA GLY A 195 7.18 -7.91 -12.25
C GLY A 195 7.19 -7.69 -10.74
N PRO A 196 7.82 -6.57 -10.32
CA PRO A 196 7.88 -6.16 -8.92
C PRO A 196 6.53 -5.73 -8.35
N GLU A 197 5.59 -5.33 -9.22
CA GLU A 197 4.23 -4.95 -8.87
C GLU A 197 3.24 -5.71 -9.76
N VAL A 198 2.56 -6.69 -9.17
CA VAL A 198 1.60 -7.56 -9.84
C VAL A 198 0.30 -7.53 -9.07
N TRP A 199 -0.83 -7.56 -9.76
CA TRP A 199 -2.16 -7.60 -9.16
C TRP A 199 -2.94 -8.77 -9.76
N ALA A 200 -2.72 -9.97 -9.22
CA ALA A 200 -3.36 -11.19 -9.68
C ALA A 200 -3.80 -12.05 -8.49
N ASP A 201 -4.87 -12.81 -8.69
CA ASP A 201 -5.31 -13.83 -7.73
C ASP A 201 -4.95 -15.20 -8.32
N ILE A 202 -4.33 -16.05 -7.51
CA ILE A 202 -3.96 -17.41 -7.91
C ILE A 202 -4.52 -18.43 -6.92
N ASP A 203 -4.86 -19.60 -7.44
CA ASP A 203 -5.10 -20.79 -6.65
C ASP A 203 -3.81 -21.63 -6.66
N PHE A 204 -3.27 -21.92 -5.47
CA PHE A 204 -2.04 -22.67 -5.27
C PHE A 204 -2.34 -24.09 -4.76
N ALA A 205 -1.62 -25.07 -5.28
CA ALA A 205 -1.54 -26.42 -4.73
C ALA A 205 -0.10 -26.93 -4.74
N GLY A 206 0.39 -27.43 -3.60
CA GLY A 206 1.76 -27.91 -3.48
C GLY A 206 2.18 -28.16 -2.04
N TYR A 207 3.45 -27.98 -1.73
CA TYR A 207 4.03 -28.34 -0.44
C TYR A 207 4.61 -27.13 0.27
N PHE A 208 4.63 -27.19 1.60
CA PHE A 208 5.38 -26.26 2.44
C PHE A 208 6.79 -26.79 2.66
N LEU A 209 7.81 -25.93 2.42
CA LEU A 209 9.20 -26.27 2.68
C LEU A 209 9.64 -25.79 4.08
N LYS A 210 9.56 -24.49 4.33
CA LYS A 210 10.06 -23.86 5.57
C LYS A 210 9.51 -22.45 5.74
N ILE A 211 9.68 -21.87 6.93
CA ILE A 211 9.59 -20.42 7.11
C ILE A 211 10.95 -19.83 6.70
N MET A 212 11.01 -19.14 5.57
CA MET A 212 12.23 -18.52 5.06
C MET A 212 12.38 -17.11 5.63
N ALA A 213 13.57 -16.77 6.14
CA ALA A 213 13.86 -15.38 6.45
C ALA A 213 14.19 -14.59 5.18
N TYR A 214 13.70 -13.36 5.13
CA TYR A 214 14.02 -12.39 4.09
C TYR A 214 14.30 -11.02 4.72
N LYS A 215 15.12 -10.22 4.04
CA LYS A 215 15.45 -8.87 4.46
C LYS A 215 14.44 -7.89 3.85
N THR A 216 13.73 -7.16 4.71
CA THR A 216 13.13 -5.87 4.32
C THR A 216 14.03 -4.74 4.80
N TYR A 217 13.71 -3.49 4.47
CA TYR A 217 14.54 -2.30 4.74
C TYR A 217 15.38 -2.40 6.03
N ASP A 218 14.71 -2.50 7.19
CA ASP A 218 15.39 -2.43 8.50
C ASP A 218 15.28 -3.70 9.35
N VAL A 219 14.47 -4.69 8.94
CA VAL A 219 14.18 -5.87 9.78
C VAL A 219 14.20 -7.17 8.99
N LYS A 220 14.70 -8.24 9.62
CA LYS A 220 14.51 -9.60 9.11
C LYS A 220 13.08 -10.05 9.41
N ARG A 221 12.39 -10.52 8.38
CA ARG A 221 11.03 -11.08 8.49
C ARG A 221 11.03 -12.52 8.02
N GLY A 222 10.02 -13.29 8.43
CA GLY A 222 9.80 -14.65 7.95
C GLY A 222 8.61 -14.70 6.99
N ALA A 223 8.68 -15.57 5.99
CA ALA A 223 7.58 -15.90 5.10
C ALA A 223 7.54 -17.42 4.88
N PRO A 224 6.37 -18.07 4.94
CA PRO A 224 6.24 -19.46 4.51
C PRO A 224 6.65 -19.61 3.04
N LEU A 225 7.61 -20.49 2.77
CA LEU A 225 8.07 -20.84 1.44
C LEU A 225 7.34 -22.10 0.97
N LEU A 226 6.57 -21.93 -0.10
CA LEU A 226 5.73 -22.94 -0.72
C LEU A 226 6.29 -23.31 -2.09
N ILE A 227 6.19 -24.58 -2.46
CA ILE A 227 6.67 -25.11 -3.74
C ILE A 227 5.54 -25.91 -4.37
N GLY A 228 5.14 -25.59 -5.59
CA GLY A 228 3.97 -26.23 -6.17
C GLY A 228 3.59 -25.77 -7.56
N ARG A 229 2.31 -26.00 -7.87
CA ARG A 229 1.64 -25.56 -9.09
C ARG A 229 0.63 -24.47 -8.76
N ILE A 230 0.37 -23.63 -9.75
CA ILE A 230 -0.57 -22.52 -9.62
C ILE A 230 -1.51 -22.49 -10.82
N LYS A 231 -2.75 -22.06 -10.60
CA LYS A 231 -3.68 -21.62 -11.65
C LYS A 231 -4.07 -20.19 -11.36
N LEU A 232 -4.29 -19.39 -12.41
CA LEU A 232 -4.93 -18.08 -12.23
C LEU A 232 -6.33 -18.31 -11.69
N ALA A 233 -6.64 -17.69 -10.55
CA ALA A 233 -7.99 -17.70 -10.04
C ALA A 233 -8.84 -16.82 -10.99
N PRO A 234 -10.08 -17.24 -11.34
CA PRO A 234 -10.98 -16.37 -12.06
C PRO A 234 -11.11 -15.07 -11.27
N ILE A 235 -10.78 -13.92 -11.87
CA ILE A 235 -10.94 -12.61 -11.23
C ILE A 235 -12.39 -12.56 -10.73
N GLU A 236 -12.56 -12.71 -9.42
CA GLU A 236 -13.86 -13.01 -8.86
C GLU A 236 -14.74 -11.80 -9.20
N LYS A 237 -15.80 -12.03 -9.98
CA LYS A 237 -16.74 -11.02 -10.48
C LYS A 237 -17.22 -10.06 -9.38
N VAL A 238 -17.10 -10.48 -8.12
CA VAL A 238 -17.31 -9.73 -6.87
C VAL A 238 -16.45 -8.47 -6.77
N ARG A 239 -15.16 -8.48 -7.12
CA ARG A 239 -14.30 -7.27 -7.03
C ARG A 239 -14.64 -6.23 -8.10
N ARG A 240 -15.10 -6.70 -9.28
CA ARG A 240 -15.67 -5.82 -10.31
C ARG A 240 -17.00 -5.25 -9.86
N LYS A 241 -17.89 -6.07 -9.27
CA LYS A 241 -19.17 -5.62 -8.71
C LYS A 241 -18.99 -4.59 -7.58
N MET A 242 -18.03 -4.81 -6.66
CA MET A 242 -17.71 -3.84 -5.61
C MET A 242 -17.03 -2.57 -6.12
N ALA A 243 -16.19 -2.66 -7.16
CA ALA A 243 -15.61 -1.47 -7.80
C ALA A 243 -16.64 -0.66 -8.60
N GLU A 244 -17.63 -1.33 -9.17
CA GLU A 244 -18.75 -0.75 -9.91
C GLU A 244 -19.82 -0.16 -8.96
N GLU A 245 -20.06 -0.80 -7.82
CA GLU A 245 -20.95 -0.33 -6.73
C GLU A 245 -20.29 0.81 -5.92
N ALA A 246 -18.97 0.81 -5.75
CA ALA A 246 -18.23 1.96 -5.21
C ALA A 246 -18.17 3.16 -6.17
N GLN A 247 -18.56 2.97 -7.44
CA GLN A 247 -18.75 4.01 -8.44
C GLN A 247 -20.22 4.39 -8.62
N ASP A 248 -21.12 4.09 -7.67
CA ASP A 248 -22.50 4.53 -7.78
C ASP A 248 -22.58 6.08 -7.73
N PRO A 249 -22.97 6.75 -8.84
CA PRO A 249 -23.04 8.20 -8.91
C PRO A 249 -24.05 8.81 -7.93
N THR A 250 -24.96 8.02 -7.35
CA THR A 250 -25.97 8.52 -6.39
C THR A 250 -25.36 9.08 -5.11
N ILE A 251 -24.26 8.52 -4.60
CA ILE A 251 -23.55 9.08 -3.43
C ILE A 251 -23.05 10.50 -3.73
N TYR A 252 -22.55 10.75 -4.95
CA TYR A 252 -22.10 12.07 -5.36
C TYR A 252 -23.27 13.07 -5.49
N TRP A 253 -24.45 12.62 -5.93
CA TRP A 253 -25.65 13.45 -5.92
C TRP A 253 -26.10 13.80 -4.50
N ILE A 254 -26.03 12.88 -3.53
CA ILE A 254 -26.38 13.15 -2.14
C ILE A 254 -25.46 14.24 -1.55
N TYR A 255 -24.14 14.12 -1.75
CA TYR A 255 -23.19 15.14 -1.30
C TYR A 255 -23.36 16.47 -2.07
N GLY A 256 -23.59 16.42 -3.39
CA GLY A 256 -23.84 17.60 -4.21
C GLY A 256 -25.10 18.36 -3.80
N PHE A 257 -26.22 17.66 -3.56
CA PHE A 257 -27.46 18.26 -3.07
C PHE A 257 -27.32 18.80 -1.64
N GLY A 258 -26.67 18.07 -0.75
CA GLY A 258 -26.37 18.55 0.60
C GLY A 258 -25.55 19.85 0.58
N PHE A 259 -24.55 19.92 -0.30
CA PHE A 259 -23.74 21.11 -0.51
C PHE A 259 -24.54 22.29 -1.10
N ALA A 260 -25.41 22.04 -2.08
CA ALA A 260 -26.26 23.08 -2.65
C ALA A 260 -27.27 23.65 -1.63
N ILE A 261 -27.86 22.79 -0.79
CA ILE A 261 -28.80 23.21 0.26
C ILE A 261 -28.10 24.07 1.31
N THR A 262 -26.91 23.69 1.75
CA THR A 262 -26.13 24.47 2.72
C THR A 262 -25.74 25.85 2.19
N ILE A 263 -25.34 25.95 0.92
CA ILE A 263 -25.09 27.25 0.26
C ILE A 263 -26.38 28.07 0.17
N GLY A 264 -27.49 27.46 -0.24
CA GLY A 264 -28.79 28.13 -0.37
C GLY A 264 -29.29 28.70 0.97
N LEU A 265 -29.19 27.93 2.05
CA LEU A 265 -29.55 28.37 3.40
C LEU A 265 -28.64 29.49 3.91
N GLY A 266 -27.33 29.40 3.68
CA GLY A 266 -26.38 30.45 4.00
C GLY A 266 -26.70 31.77 3.27
N PHE A 267 -26.97 31.69 1.97
CA PHE A 267 -27.38 32.85 1.16
C PHE A 267 -28.70 33.45 1.64
N MET A 268 -29.69 32.61 2.00
CA MET A 268 -30.97 33.06 2.55
C MET A 268 -30.81 33.77 3.89
N MET A 269 -29.96 33.28 4.80
CA MET A 269 -29.68 33.94 6.07
C MET A 269 -28.96 35.28 5.89
N VAL A 270 -27.97 35.35 5.00
CA VAL A 270 -27.28 36.61 4.66
C VAL A 270 -28.26 37.62 4.06
N ARG A 271 -29.12 37.18 3.14
CA ARG A 271 -30.14 38.05 2.54
C ARG A 271 -31.16 38.55 3.56
N ARG A 272 -31.51 37.74 4.56
CA ARG A 272 -32.42 38.12 5.64
C ARG A 272 -31.77 39.08 6.64
N ALA A 273 -30.46 38.96 6.88
CA ALA A 273 -29.69 39.89 7.71
C ALA A 273 -29.43 41.24 7.01
N LEU A 274 -29.28 41.24 5.69
CA LEU A 274 -29.12 42.44 4.86
C LEU A 274 -30.45 43.06 4.42
N ALA A 275 -31.58 42.42 4.69
CA ALA A 275 -32.88 43.01 4.44
C ALA A 275 -33.02 44.25 5.34
N PRO A 276 -33.16 45.46 4.76
CA PRO A 276 -33.33 46.66 5.55
C PRO A 276 -34.58 46.46 6.40
N ALA A 277 -34.40 46.47 7.73
CA ALA A 277 -35.52 46.47 8.65
C ALA A 277 -36.41 47.65 8.23
N SER A 278 -37.60 47.33 7.69
CA SER A 278 -38.61 48.33 7.35
C SER A 278 -38.99 49.01 8.66
N ARG A 279 -38.25 50.08 8.96
CA ARG A 279 -38.43 50.92 10.11
C ARG A 279 -39.76 51.60 9.85
N LYS A 280 -40.83 51.08 10.45
CA LYS A 280 -42.10 51.81 10.54
C LYS A 280 -41.76 53.15 11.19
N VAL A 281 -41.72 54.20 10.37
CA VAL A 281 -41.52 55.57 10.82
C VAL A 281 -42.77 55.92 11.61
N ALA A 282 -42.68 55.79 12.93
CA ALA A 282 -43.63 56.42 13.83
C ALA A 282 -43.34 57.92 13.76
N THR A 283 -44.19 58.64 13.03
CA THR A 283 -44.20 60.09 12.92
C THR A 283 -44.42 60.67 14.32
N LYS A 284 -43.35 61.12 14.96
CA LYS A 284 -43.40 61.89 16.20
C LYS A 284 -43.56 63.37 15.81
N PRO A 285 -44.57 64.10 16.34
CA PRO A 285 -44.73 65.51 16.04
C PRO A 285 -43.53 66.30 16.55
N GLN A 286 -42.96 67.10 15.65
CA GLN A 286 -41.88 68.05 15.93
C GLN A 286 -42.39 69.11 16.89
N TYR A 287 -41.76 69.23 18.07
CA TYR A 287 -41.77 70.48 18.82
C TYR A 287 -40.46 71.21 18.57
N PHE A 288 -40.67 72.45 18.17
CA PHE A 288 -39.74 73.47 17.74
C PHE A 288 -39.12 74.14 18.97
N SER A 289 -37.79 74.14 19.08
CA SER A 289 -37.02 75.14 19.84
C SER A 289 -35.59 75.23 19.29
N SER A 290 -35.26 76.40 18.76
CA SER A 290 -33.91 76.98 18.57
C SER A 290 -33.85 78.27 19.42
N PRO A 291 -32.72 78.98 19.55
CA PRO A 291 -31.31 78.61 19.45
C PRO A 291 -30.51 79.15 20.68
N ASP A 292 -29.21 78.87 20.75
CA ASP A 292 -28.12 79.74 21.24
C ASP A 292 -26.82 78.93 21.08
N GLU A 293 -26.01 79.20 20.06
CA GLU A 293 -24.96 80.22 20.04
C GLU A 293 -23.93 80.00 21.16
N THR A 294 -22.72 79.54 20.80
CA THR A 294 -21.43 80.23 21.02
C THR A 294 -20.27 79.28 20.66
N THR A 295 -19.60 79.60 19.56
CA THR A 295 -18.14 79.79 19.40
C THR A 295 -17.18 79.01 20.30
N ASP A 296 -16.30 78.17 19.74
CA ASP A 296 -14.89 78.54 19.48
C ASP A 296 -14.06 77.35 18.96
N ALA A 297 -13.24 77.62 17.94
CA ALA A 297 -12.21 76.69 17.46
C ALA A 297 -10.91 76.93 18.23
N PRO A 298 -10.03 75.92 18.34
CA PRO A 298 -8.71 76.17 17.79
C PRO A 298 -8.05 74.99 17.06
N ARG A 299 -7.04 75.42 16.30
CA ARG A 299 -6.09 74.78 15.39
C ARG A 299 -5.27 73.60 15.95
N LEU A 300 -5.01 72.67 15.01
CA LEU A 300 -3.75 71.97 14.66
C LEU A 300 -2.82 71.47 15.80
N THR A 301 -2.53 70.17 15.76
CA THR A 301 -1.13 69.67 15.70
C THR A 301 -1.07 68.33 14.96
N PHE A 302 -0.36 68.32 13.83
CA PHE A 302 0.14 67.12 13.18
C PHE A 302 1.38 66.69 13.97
N GLY A 303 1.29 65.56 14.69
CA GLY A 303 2.39 64.96 15.44
C GLY A 303 2.85 63.69 14.76
N SER A 304 3.98 63.79 14.06
CA SER A 304 4.84 62.69 13.63
C SER A 304 5.27 61.83 14.83
N ASN A 305 5.10 60.52 14.74
CA ASN A 305 5.93 59.54 15.44
C ASN A 305 6.07 58.28 14.57
N LEU A 306 7.06 58.35 13.70
CA LEU A 306 7.85 57.21 13.25
C LEU A 306 8.70 56.79 14.45
N GLU A 307 8.49 55.60 15.02
CA GLU A 307 9.52 54.91 15.79
C GLU A 307 9.16 53.42 15.99
N ASN A 308 10.02 52.57 15.42
CA ASN A 308 10.58 51.37 16.03
C ASN A 308 9.64 50.24 16.50
N PHE A 309 9.42 49.25 15.63
CA PHE A 309 9.54 47.84 16.04
C PHE A 309 10.25 47.04 14.94
N ALA A 310 11.58 47.05 15.01
CA ALA A 310 12.41 46.05 14.38
C ALA A 310 12.20 44.72 15.12
N SER A 311 11.73 43.72 14.38
CA SER A 311 11.66 42.34 14.85
C SER A 311 13.08 41.75 14.82
N PRO A 312 13.61 41.16 15.91
CA PRO A 312 14.90 40.49 15.86
C PRO A 312 14.77 39.22 15.00
N ALA A 313 15.63 39.12 13.99
CA ALA A 313 15.84 37.93 13.19
C ALA A 313 16.31 36.80 14.11
N ALA A 314 15.57 35.69 14.10
CA ALA A 314 16.00 34.46 14.73
C ALA A 314 17.24 33.93 14.02
N GLU A 315 18.34 33.86 14.77
CA GLU A 315 19.61 33.28 14.37
C GLU A 315 19.42 31.76 14.16
N PRO A 316 19.76 31.21 12.98
CA PRO A 316 19.64 29.78 12.74
C PRO A 316 20.70 29.03 13.54
N ALA A 317 20.25 28.05 14.33
CA ALA A 317 21.11 27.15 15.08
C ALA A 317 22.11 26.42 14.15
N PRO A 318 23.37 26.24 14.59
CA PRO A 318 24.38 25.54 13.80
C PRO A 318 24.00 24.06 13.63
N LEU A 319 24.10 23.58 12.39
CA LEU A 319 23.89 22.18 12.03
C LEU A 319 24.92 21.29 12.75
N PRO A 320 24.53 20.08 13.18
CA PRO A 320 25.45 19.12 13.78
C PRO A 320 26.50 18.69 12.74
N VAL A 321 27.77 18.84 13.10
CA VAL A 321 28.92 18.33 12.37
C VAL A 321 28.84 16.81 12.33
N VAL A 322 28.64 16.25 11.14
CA VAL A 322 28.70 14.81 10.89
C VAL A 322 30.18 14.40 10.94
N PRO A 323 30.58 13.44 11.79
CA PRO A 323 31.96 12.97 11.82
C PRO A 323 32.29 12.24 10.51
N ASP A 324 33.46 12.55 9.95
CA ASP A 324 34.01 11.92 8.75
C ASP A 324 34.03 10.40 8.90
N PHE A 325 33.26 9.74 8.04
CA PHE A 325 33.21 8.28 7.95
C PHE A 325 34.49 7.81 7.28
N GLN A 326 35.46 7.33 8.07
CA GLN A 326 36.65 6.67 7.53
C GLN A 326 36.24 5.36 6.85
N ILE A 327 36.42 5.32 5.53
CA ILE A 327 36.25 4.11 4.73
C ILE A 327 37.43 3.20 5.06
N GLU A 328 37.22 2.20 5.92
CA GLU A 328 38.13 1.07 6.05
C GLU A 328 38.19 0.34 4.70
N THR A 329 39.33 0.48 4.03
CA THR A 329 39.68 -0.28 2.84
C THR A 329 39.76 -1.76 3.19
N GLU A 330 38.91 -2.56 2.54
CA GLU A 330 38.89 -4.02 2.58
C GLU A 330 40.29 -4.63 2.30
N PRO A 331 40.72 -5.65 3.05
CA PRO A 331 41.97 -6.36 2.76
C PRO A 331 41.84 -7.14 1.46
N GLN A 332 42.78 -6.88 0.53
CA GLN A 332 42.96 -7.64 -0.70
C GLN A 332 43.12 -9.14 -0.37
N VAL A 333 42.14 -9.94 -0.79
CA VAL A 333 42.22 -11.40 -0.74
C VAL A 333 43.20 -11.85 -1.83
N GLU A 334 44.39 -12.23 -1.39
CA GLU A 334 45.44 -12.85 -2.19
C GLU A 334 44.91 -14.14 -2.83
N LYS A 335 44.79 -14.16 -4.16
CA LYS A 335 44.38 -15.34 -4.93
C LYS A 335 45.58 -16.28 -5.03
N ASP A 336 45.47 -17.44 -4.39
CA ASP A 336 46.39 -18.55 -4.61
C ASP A 336 46.39 -18.98 -6.09
N PRO A 337 47.57 -19.24 -6.69
CA PRO A 337 47.67 -19.73 -8.05
C PRO A 337 47.16 -21.18 -8.17
N PRO A 338 46.55 -21.55 -9.31
CA PRO A 338 46.02 -22.89 -9.53
C PRO A 338 47.13 -23.95 -9.56
N PRO A 339 46.84 -25.18 -9.09
CA PRO A 339 47.80 -26.28 -9.11
C PRO A 339 48.15 -26.69 -10.55
N PRO A 340 49.38 -27.17 -10.79
CA PRO A 340 49.83 -27.60 -12.11
C PRO A 340 49.03 -28.83 -12.59
N PRO A 341 48.82 -28.97 -13.91
CA PRO A 341 48.12 -30.12 -14.47
C PRO A 341 48.89 -31.42 -14.20
N SER A 342 48.19 -32.41 -13.63
CA SER A 342 48.69 -33.79 -13.56
C SER A 342 48.87 -34.33 -14.97
N GLY A 343 50.05 -34.88 -15.23
CA GLY A 343 50.53 -35.26 -16.55
C GLY A 343 49.72 -36.35 -17.26
N ALA A 344 49.87 -36.34 -18.58
CA ALA A 344 49.59 -37.44 -19.50
C ALA A 344 50.89 -37.75 -20.26
#